data_AF-A0A151IUP6-F1
#
_entry.id   AF-A0A151IUP6-F1
#
_cell.length_a   1.000
_cell.length_b   1.000
_cell.length_c   1.000
_cell.angle_alpha   90.00
_cell.angle_beta   90.00
_cell.angle_gamma   90.00
#
_symmetry.space_group_name_H-M   'P 1'
#
loop_
_entity.id
_entity.type
_entity.pdbx_description
1 polymer ?
#
loop_
_entity_poly.entity_id
_entity_poly.type
_entity_poly.pdbx_seq_one_letter_code
_entity_poly.pdbx_strand_id
1 'polypeptide(L)'
;MYSSWSSRNKDPSGATIRSISMAPRAKGVKNNVAARMITFDDYTRCLNEEIEMIRHQSCIRSKLHEVYTISETKIALSPYDDKRYIVPNTTETLPWGHWRIPS
;
A
#
# COMPACT_ATOMS: atom_id res chain seq x y z
N MET A 1 21.09 -7.85 52.18
CA MET A 1 19.98 -7.76 51.23
C MET A 1 20.45 -6.99 50.02
N TYR A 2 20.84 -7.66 48.93
CA TYR A 2 20.80 -7.23 47.52
C TYR A 2 21.41 -8.38 46.72
N SER A 3 20.55 -9.22 46.13
CA SER A 3 20.99 -10.26 45.20
C SER A 3 20.89 -9.69 43.79
N SER A 4 22.03 -9.59 43.09
CA SER A 4 22.10 -9.15 41.70
C SER A 4 21.31 -10.10 40.80
N TRP A 5 20.28 -9.58 40.13
CA TRP A 5 19.44 -10.34 39.22
C TRP A 5 20.12 -10.39 37.84
N SER A 6 20.89 -11.45 37.58
CA SER A 6 21.43 -11.70 36.25
C SER A 6 20.37 -12.42 35.40
N SER A 7 19.53 -11.65 34.71
CA SER A 7 18.63 -12.21 33.69
C SER A 7 19.37 -12.31 32.36
N ARG A 8 19.78 -13.55 32.06
CA ARG A 8 20.21 -13.99 30.74
C ARG A 8 19.06 -13.79 29.74
N ASN A 9 19.15 -12.77 28.90
CA ASN A 9 18.40 -12.77 27.64
C ASN A 9 19.07 -13.77 26.70
N LYS A 10 18.61 -15.03 26.74
CA LYS A 10 18.81 -15.94 25.61
C LYS A 10 17.62 -15.75 24.70
N ASP A 11 17.84 -15.09 23.56
CA ASP A 11 16.90 -15.13 22.47
C ASP A 11 16.57 -16.60 22.18
N PRO A 12 15.29 -17.01 22.12
CA PRO A 12 14.95 -18.39 21.83
C PRO A 12 15.41 -18.72 20.41
N SER A 13 16.46 -19.54 20.33
CA SER A 13 16.95 -20.16 19.10
C SER A 13 15.90 -21.14 18.58
N GLY A 14 14.91 -20.62 17.86
CA GLY A 14 13.78 -21.42 17.39
C GLY A 14 12.51 -20.66 17.02
N ALA A 15 12.52 -19.32 17.01
CA ALA A 15 11.43 -18.56 16.41
C ALA A 15 11.46 -18.76 14.88
N THR A 16 10.71 -19.73 14.39
CA THR A 16 10.37 -19.81 12.96
C THR A 16 9.74 -18.49 12.57
N ILE A 17 10.43 -17.69 11.77
CA ILE A 17 9.85 -16.49 11.15
C ILE A 17 8.61 -17.00 10.41
N ARG A 18 7.43 -16.61 10.90
CA ARG A 18 6.17 -16.86 10.21
C ARG A 18 6.37 -16.42 8.75
N SER A 19 6.02 -17.29 7.81
CA SER A 19 6.07 -16.96 6.39
C SER A 19 5.48 -15.58 6.16
N ILE A 20 6.28 -14.66 5.59
CA ILE A 20 5.83 -13.32 5.27
C ILE A 20 4.79 -13.47 4.16
N SER A 21 3.52 -13.28 4.48
CA SER A 21 2.46 -13.21 3.49
C SER A 21 2.38 -11.79 2.94
N MET A 22 2.63 -11.64 1.64
CA MET A 22 2.52 -10.35 0.96
C MET A 22 1.08 -10.12 0.55
N ALA A 23 0.40 -9.22 1.26
CA ALA A 23 -0.98 -8.83 0.96
C ALA A 23 -1.00 -7.48 0.23
N PRO A 24 -1.56 -7.39 -0.98
CA PRO A 24 -1.64 -6.13 -1.72
C PRO A 24 -2.54 -5.14 -0.99
N ARG A 25 -2.09 -3.88 -0.92
CA ARG A 25 -2.87 -2.76 -0.38
C ARG A 25 -3.07 -1.72 -1.47
N ALA A 26 -4.32 -1.37 -1.74
CA ALA A 26 -4.70 -0.35 -2.71
C ALA A 26 -5.71 0.59 -2.06
N LYS A 27 -5.35 1.87 -1.91
CA LYS A 27 -6.19 2.83 -1.19
C LYS A 27 -7.53 2.99 -1.91
N GLY A 28 -8.63 2.83 -1.18
CA GLY A 28 -9.98 3.00 -1.72
C GLY A 28 -10.54 1.80 -2.48
N VAL A 29 -9.72 0.77 -2.75
CA VAL A 29 -10.15 -0.53 -3.28
C VAL A 29 -10.44 -1.48 -2.12
N LYS A 30 -11.51 -2.26 -2.22
CA LYS A 30 -11.87 -3.26 -1.22
C LYS A 30 -10.79 -4.33 -1.10
N ASN A 31 -10.47 -4.75 0.13
CA ASN A 31 -9.44 -5.76 0.40
C ASN A 31 -9.68 -7.08 -0.34
N ASN A 32 -10.93 -7.54 -0.45
CA ASN A 32 -11.24 -8.78 -1.17
C ASN A 32 -11.01 -8.67 -2.69
N VAL A 33 -11.22 -7.48 -3.27
CA VAL A 33 -10.90 -7.19 -4.66
C VAL A 33 -9.38 -7.16 -4.80
N ALA A 34 -8.68 -6.35 -4.01
CA ALA A 34 -7.23 -6.24 -4.05
C ALA A 34 -6.53 -7.61 -3.90
N ALA A 35 -6.88 -8.40 -2.88
CA ALA A 35 -6.27 -9.70 -2.62
C ALA A 35 -6.50 -10.75 -3.72
N ARG A 36 -7.59 -10.63 -4.48
CA ARG A 36 -7.91 -11.58 -5.56
C ARG A 36 -7.35 -11.15 -6.91
N MET A 37 -7.21 -9.86 -7.11
CA MET A 37 -7.05 -9.27 -8.43
C MET A 37 -5.70 -8.61 -8.64
N ILE A 38 -5.00 -8.20 -7.58
CA ILE A 38 -3.72 -7.51 -7.67
C ILE A 38 -2.61 -8.47 -7.28
N THR A 39 -1.66 -8.65 -8.19
CA THR A 39 -0.45 -9.45 -7.97
C THR A 39 0.78 -8.57 -7.83
N PHE A 40 1.93 -9.16 -7.51
CA PHE A 40 3.21 -8.44 -7.56
C PHE A 40 3.61 -8.08 -8.99
N ASP A 41 3.33 -8.96 -9.96
CA ASP A 41 3.61 -8.72 -11.38
C ASP A 41 2.82 -7.52 -11.92
N ASP A 42 1.56 -7.38 -11.48
CA ASP A 42 0.74 -6.21 -11.77
C ASP A 42 1.37 -4.91 -11.27
N TYR A 43 2.04 -4.93 -10.12
CA TYR A 43 2.77 -3.78 -9.59
C TYR A 43 4.02 -3.47 -10.43
N THR A 44 4.83 -4.48 -10.77
CA THR A 44 6.02 -4.27 -11.59
C THR A 44 5.67 -3.77 -12.99
N ARG A 45 4.58 -4.27 -13.58
CA ARG A 45 4.08 -3.81 -14.87
C ARG A 45 3.58 -2.37 -14.81
N CYS A 46 2.75 -2.05 -13.82
CA CYS A 46 2.26 -0.68 -13.58
C CYS A 46 3.41 0.32 -13.48
N LEU A 47 4.45 -0.02 -12.70
CA LEU A 47 5.61 0.84 -12.48
C LEU A 47 6.47 1.01 -13.74
N ASN A 48 6.79 -0.08 -14.45
CA ASN A 48 7.74 -0.06 -15.57
C ASN A 48 7.13 0.41 -16.89
N GLU A 49 5.84 0.15 -17.11
CA GLU A 49 5.12 0.56 -18.33
C GLU A 49 4.42 1.91 -18.15
N GLU A 50 4.49 2.50 -16.95
CA GLU A 50 3.83 3.77 -16.60
C GLU A 50 2.31 3.74 -16.85
N ILE A 51 1.68 2.58 -16.64
CA ILE A 51 0.25 2.36 -16.84
C ILE A 51 -0.53 2.35 -15.53
N GLU A 52 -1.71 2.98 -15.53
CA GLU A 52 -2.66 2.81 -14.43
C GLU A 52 -3.45 1.52 -14.56
N MET A 53 -3.71 0.88 -13.42
CA MET A 53 -4.53 -0.32 -13.35
C MET A 53 -5.89 0.00 -12.75
N ILE A 54 -6.95 -0.23 -13.50
CA ILE A 54 -8.32 0.02 -13.06
C ILE A 54 -8.99 -1.29 -12.64
N ARG A 55 -9.79 -1.26 -11.56
CA ARG A 55 -10.59 -2.39 -11.08
C ARG A 55 -12.02 -1.96 -10.77
N HIS A 56 -12.96 -2.88 -11.01
CA HIS A 56 -14.35 -2.71 -10.64
C HIS A 56 -14.62 -3.30 -9.26
N GLN A 57 -15.51 -2.67 -8.50
CA GLN A 57 -16.00 -3.19 -7.24
C GLN A 57 -17.45 -2.81 -7.01
N SER A 58 -18.24 -3.74 -6.50
CA SER A 58 -19.60 -3.43 -6.06
C SER A 58 -19.60 -3.04 -4.58
N CYS A 59 -20.32 -2.01 -4.19
CA CYS A 59 -20.51 -1.59 -2.80
C CYS A 59 -21.98 -1.27 -2.51
N ILE A 60 -22.37 -1.42 -1.25
CA ILE A 60 -23.67 -0.97 -0.77
C ILE A 60 -23.48 0.45 -0.23
N ARG A 61 -24.30 1.39 -0.68
CA ARG A 61 -24.30 2.78 -0.19
C ARG A 61 -25.71 3.25 0.10
N SER A 62 -25.84 4.11 1.10
CA SER A 62 -27.09 4.82 1.39
C SER A 62 -27.04 6.25 0.84
N LYS A 63 -28.15 6.70 0.25
CA LYS A 63 -28.38 8.09 -0.16
C LYS A 63 -29.81 8.45 0.19
N LEU A 64 -30.03 9.55 0.92
CA LEU A 64 -31.37 9.98 1.38
C LEU A 64 -32.17 8.86 2.06
N HIS A 65 -31.51 8.07 2.91
CA HIS A 65 -32.08 6.91 3.61
C HIS A 65 -32.51 5.72 2.73
N GLU A 66 -32.25 5.76 1.42
CA GLU A 66 -32.42 4.62 0.52
C GLU A 66 -31.10 3.89 0.30
N VAL A 67 -31.15 2.56 0.21
CA VAL A 67 -29.96 1.69 0.08
C VAL A 67 -29.85 1.19 -1.35
N TYR A 68 -28.65 1.34 -1.93
CA TYR A 68 -28.36 0.95 -3.30
C TYR A 68 -27.12 0.05 -3.36
N THR A 69 -27.14 -0.88 -4.31
CA THR A 69 -25.92 -1.57 -4.77
C THR A 69 -25.34 -0.78 -5.93
N ILE A 70 -24.13 -0.27 -5.76
CA ILE A 70 -23.43 0.57 -6.74
C ILE A 70 -22.21 -0.20 -7.25
N SER A 71 -21.99 -0.15 -8.58
CA SER A 71 -20.74 -0.56 -9.19
C SER A 71 -19.82 0.65 -9.31
N GLU A 72 -18.63 0.57 -8.73
CA GLU A 72 -17.61 1.61 -8.78
C GLU A 72 -16.41 1.12 -9.59
N THR A 73 -15.85 2.01 -10.39
CA THR A 73 -14.59 1.83 -11.09
C THR A 73 -13.51 2.63 -10.36
N LYS A 74 -12.38 2.00 -10.02
CA LYS A 74 -11.30 2.64 -9.27
C LYS A 74 -9.94 2.35 -9.86
N ILE A 75 -9.06 3.33 -9.81
CA ILE A 75 -7.62 3.12 -10.01
C ILE A 75 -7.11 2.34 -8.79
N ALA A 76 -6.65 1.12 -9.05
CA ALA A 76 -6.12 0.20 -8.05
C ALA A 76 -4.61 0.36 -7.87
N LEU A 77 -3.88 0.59 -8.98
CA LEU A 77 -2.47 0.92 -9.00
C LEU A 77 -2.25 2.10 -9.96
N SER A 78 -1.39 3.02 -9.59
CA SER A 78 -0.95 4.13 -10.44
C SER A 78 0.57 4.28 -10.23
N PRO A 79 1.36 4.49 -11.30
CA PRO A 79 2.79 4.74 -11.20
C PRO A 79 3.09 6.17 -10.72
N TYR A 80 2.09 7.05 -10.77
CA TYR A 80 2.24 8.47 -10.44
C TYR A 80 2.00 8.69 -8.93
N ASP A 81 3.01 9.19 -8.22
CA ASP A 81 2.86 9.63 -6.83
C ASP A 81 2.53 11.13 -6.76
N ASP A 82 1.24 11.46 -6.86
CA ASP A 82 0.76 12.84 -6.81
C ASP A 82 1.04 13.55 -5.47
N LYS A 83 1.48 12.82 -4.44
CA LYS A 83 1.69 13.41 -3.09
C LYS A 83 3.10 13.92 -2.89
N ARG A 84 4.02 13.64 -3.82
CA ARG A 84 5.42 14.02 -3.73
C ARG A 84 5.94 14.48 -5.08
N TYR A 85 6.91 15.38 -5.03
CA TYR A 85 7.70 15.73 -6.20
C TYR A 85 8.77 14.67 -6.42
N ILE A 86 8.75 14.01 -7.56
CA ILE A 86 9.82 13.08 -7.98
C ILE A 86 10.95 13.91 -8.56
N VAL A 87 12.16 13.77 -7.99
CA VAL A 87 13.33 14.51 -8.51
C VAL A 87 13.76 13.86 -9.83
N PRO A 88 13.81 14.62 -10.95
CA PRO A 88 14.10 14.07 -12.27
C PRO A 88 15.39 13.25 -12.30
N ASN A 89 15.33 12.08 -12.96
CA ASN A 89 16.44 11.14 -13.12
C ASN A 89 16.98 10.53 -11.81
N THR A 90 16.20 10.55 -10.74
CA THR A 90 16.57 9.92 -9.45
C THR A 90 15.40 9.13 -8.87
N THR A 91 15.67 8.36 -7.83
CA THR A 91 14.63 7.72 -7.00
C THR A 91 14.27 8.56 -5.77
N GLU A 92 14.82 9.77 -5.65
CA GLU A 92 14.52 10.67 -4.54
C GLU A 92 13.16 11.37 -4.75
N THR A 93 12.43 11.55 -3.65
CA THR A 93 11.17 12.29 -3.64
C THR A 93 11.20 13.39 -2.59
N LEU A 94 10.60 14.54 -2.89
CA LEU A 94 10.49 15.70 -2.00
C LEU A 94 9.01 15.96 -1.67
N PRO A 95 8.68 16.43 -0.45
CA PRO A 95 7.33 16.93 -0.16
C PRO A 95 7.05 18.19 -0.99
N TRP A 96 5.81 18.37 -1.44
CA TRP A 96 5.40 19.62 -2.10
C TRP A 96 5.71 20.83 -1.22
N GLY A 97 6.22 21.91 -1.84
CA GLY A 97 6.68 23.12 -1.15
C GLY A 97 8.12 23.07 -0.61
N HIS A 98 8.86 21.98 -0.85
CA HIS A 98 10.28 21.91 -0.51
C HIS A 98 11.12 22.92 -1.33
N TRP A 99 12.07 23.61 -0.69
CA TRP A 99 12.87 24.70 -1.29
C TRP A 99 13.70 24.32 -2.53
N ARG A 100 14.00 23.03 -2.72
CA ARG A 100 14.70 22.49 -3.91
C ARG A 100 13.79 22.27 -5.11
N ILE A 101 12.47 22.38 -4.95
CA ILE A 101 11.52 22.24 -6.05
C ILE A 101 11.56 23.54 -6.86
N PRO A 102 11.84 23.49 -8.18
CA PRO A 102 11.78 24.66 -9.03
C PRO A 102 10.39 25.31 -8.96
N SER A 103 10.35 26.63 -8.77
CA SER A 103 9.12 27.44 -8.81
C SER A 103 8.61 27.63 -10.24
#